data_AF-A0A847VJ13-F1
#
_entry.id   AF-A0A847VJ13-F1
#
_cell.length_a   1.000
_cell.length_b   1.000
_cell.length_c   1.000
_cell.angle_alpha   90.00
_cell.angle_beta   90.00
_cell.angle_gamma   90.00
#
_symmetry.space_group_name_H-M   'P 1'
#
loop_
_entity.id
_entity.type
_entity.pdbx_description
1 polymer ?
#
loop_
_entity_poly.entity_id
_entity_poly.type
_entity_poly.pdbx_seq_one_letter_code
_entity_poly.pdbx_strand_id
1 'polypeptide(L)'
;MNSVRRVSLTQYLVEQQRAHGRIPGELRLLIEVVARACKHIAIAVNKGALGDVLGSAATENVQGEVQKKLDVIANEVLVEANQWGGHLAAMASEEMDSIHLVPDRYPQGEYLLLFDPLDGSSNIDVNVSIGTIFSVLRMPEGDRGVEEQDFLQPGRCQVAAGYCVYGPQTT
;
A
#
# COMPACT_ATOMS: atom_id res chain seq x y z
N MET A 1 24.20 11.91 -28.63
CA MET A 1 22.88 11.65 -28.02
C MET A 1 23.11 10.90 -26.72
N ASN A 2 22.90 11.53 -25.57
CA ASN A 2 22.93 10.81 -24.29
C ASN A 2 21.70 9.89 -24.25
N SER A 3 21.93 8.59 -24.34
CA SER A 3 20.89 7.59 -24.11
C SER A 3 20.41 7.75 -22.67
N VAL A 4 19.18 8.24 -22.49
CA VAL A 4 18.55 8.28 -21.17
C VAL A 4 18.39 6.83 -20.71
N ARG A 5 19.23 6.40 -19.77
CA ARG A 5 19.22 5.05 -19.25
C ARG A 5 17.91 4.86 -18.48
N ARG A 6 17.00 4.03 -19.00
CA ARG A 6 15.77 3.65 -18.27
C ARG A 6 16.17 2.82 -17.06
N VAL A 7 15.88 3.30 -15.86
CA VAL A 7 16.12 2.60 -14.59
C VAL A 7 14.76 2.15 -14.07
N SER A 8 14.61 0.86 -13.80
CA SER A 8 13.39 0.35 -13.15
C SER A 8 13.39 0.67 -11.66
N LEU A 9 12.22 0.70 -11.02
CA LEU A 9 12.11 0.89 -9.58
C LEU A 9 12.97 -0.12 -8.80
N THR A 10 12.88 -1.40 -9.17
CA THR A 10 13.70 -2.48 -8.58
C THR A 10 15.19 -2.18 -8.71
N GLN A 11 15.66 -1.77 -9.90
CA GLN A 11 17.07 -1.43 -10.08
C GLN A 11 17.47 -0.24 -9.20
N TYR A 12 16.67 0.83 -9.18
CA TYR A 12 16.92 2.00 -8.36
C TYR A 12 17.03 1.63 -6.88
N LEU A 13 16.08 0.85 -6.35
CA LEU A 13 16.09 0.47 -4.93
C LEU A 13 17.27 -0.45 -4.57
N VAL A 14 17.64 -1.38 -5.45
CA VAL A 14 18.84 -2.22 -5.25
C VAL A 14 20.12 -1.38 -5.24
N GLU A 15 20.21 -0.38 -6.11
CA GLU A 15 21.34 0.56 -6.13
C GLU A 15 21.37 1.41 -4.85
N GLN A 16 20.23 1.91 -4.36
CA GLN A 16 20.16 2.65 -3.09
C GLN A 16 20.55 1.79 -1.88
N GLN A 17 20.14 0.51 -1.85
CA GLN A 17 20.56 -0.44 -0.82
C GLN A 17 22.08 -0.64 -0.84
N ARG A 18 22.66 -0.94 -2.01
CA ARG A 18 24.10 -1.26 -2.15
C ARG A 18 25.02 -0.07 -1.93
N ALA A 19 24.71 1.07 -2.55
CA ALA A 19 25.62 2.21 -2.63
C ALA A 19 25.62 3.06 -1.36
N HIS A 20 24.51 3.06 -0.62
CA HIS A 20 24.33 4.02 0.47
C HIS A 20 23.89 3.39 1.80
N GLY A 21 23.49 2.11 1.82
CA GLY A 21 22.94 1.48 3.03
C GLY A 21 21.70 2.20 3.58
N ARG A 22 21.08 3.08 2.79
CA ARG A 22 19.97 3.95 3.22
C ARG A 22 18.64 3.20 3.33
N ILE A 23 18.52 2.08 2.63
CA ILE A 23 17.30 1.26 2.59
C ILE A 23 17.69 -0.17 2.99
N PRO A 24 17.28 -0.64 4.18
CA PRO A 24 17.41 -2.04 4.58
C PRO A 24 16.72 -2.98 3.57
N GLY A 25 17.17 -4.23 3.50
CA GLY A 25 16.67 -5.20 2.51
C GLY A 25 15.17 -5.47 2.64
N GLU A 26 14.68 -5.49 3.87
CA GLU A 26 13.27 -5.69 4.24
C GLU A 26 12.41 -4.50 3.80
N LEU A 27 12.89 -3.26 4.05
CA LEU A 27 12.18 -2.05 3.62
C LEU A 27 12.14 -1.96 2.09
N ARG A 28 13.23 -2.32 1.41
CA ARG A 28 13.25 -2.42 -0.05
C ARG A 28 12.17 -3.38 -0.54
N LEU A 29 12.11 -4.59 0.01
CA LEU A 29 11.17 -5.60 -0.45
C LEU A 29 9.72 -5.16 -0.19
N LEU A 30 9.44 -4.54 0.96
CA LEU A 30 8.14 -3.95 1.27
C LEU A 30 7.71 -2.92 0.21
N ILE A 31 8.59 -1.99 -0.17
CA ILE A 31 8.29 -1.01 -1.23
C ILE A 31 8.03 -1.70 -2.58
N GLU A 32 8.80 -2.74 -2.92
CA GLU A 32 8.58 -3.51 -4.16
C GLU A 32 7.25 -4.26 -4.16
N VAL A 33 6.83 -4.79 -3.00
CA VAL A 33 5.53 -5.47 -2.83
C VAL A 33 4.38 -4.47 -3.00
N VAL A 34 4.45 -3.31 -2.34
CA VAL A 34 3.46 -2.22 -2.51
C VAL A 34 3.40 -1.79 -3.97
N ALA A 35 4.53 -1.55 -4.63
CA ALA A 35 4.55 -1.17 -6.04
C ALA A 35 3.93 -2.24 -6.97
N ARG A 36 4.08 -3.52 -6.64
CA ARG A 36 3.43 -4.62 -7.36
C ARG A 36 1.91 -4.63 -7.12
N ALA A 37 1.47 -4.41 -5.88
CA ALA A 37 0.05 -4.28 -5.55
C ALA A 37 -0.59 -3.12 -6.35
N CYS A 38 0.08 -1.96 -6.41
CA CYS A 38 -0.38 -0.83 -7.20
C CYS A 38 -0.52 -1.15 -8.70
N LYS A 39 0.33 -2.01 -9.27
CA LYS A 39 0.17 -2.47 -10.66
C LYS A 39 -1.08 -3.33 -10.85
N HIS A 40 -1.41 -4.18 -9.88
CA HIS A 40 -2.63 -4.97 -9.92
C HIS A 40 -3.87 -4.09 -9.82
N ILE A 41 -3.87 -3.12 -8.90
CA ILE A 41 -4.94 -2.13 -8.74
C ILE A 41 -5.09 -1.33 -10.04
N ALA A 42 -4.00 -0.83 -10.62
CA ALA A 42 -4.03 -0.11 -11.89
C ALA A 42 -4.66 -0.93 -13.02
N ILE A 43 -4.44 -2.25 -13.08
CA ILE A 43 -5.08 -3.12 -14.07
C ILE A 43 -6.59 -3.23 -13.81
N ALA A 44 -7.03 -3.31 -12.55
CA ALA A 44 -8.44 -3.33 -12.18
C ALA A 44 -9.12 -2.00 -12.54
N VAL A 45 -8.52 -0.88 -12.15
CA VAL A 45 -8.99 0.48 -12.48
C VAL A 45 -9.11 0.67 -14.00
N ASN A 46 -8.10 0.29 -14.77
CA ASN A 46 -8.10 0.44 -16.23
C ASN A 46 -9.13 -0.44 -16.97
N LYS A 47 -9.61 -1.53 -16.35
CA LYS A 47 -10.72 -2.31 -16.92
C LYS A 47 -12.06 -1.59 -16.77
N GLY A 48 -12.21 -0.73 -15.76
CA GLY A 48 -13.43 0.03 -15.49
C GLY A 48 -14.68 -0.84 -15.58
N ALA A 49 -15.68 -0.40 -16.36
CA ALA A 49 -16.96 -1.08 -16.50
C ALA A 49 -16.85 -2.50 -17.08
N LEU A 50 -15.81 -2.79 -17.87
CA LEU A 50 -15.59 -4.10 -18.47
C LEU A 50 -15.09 -5.14 -17.45
N GLY A 51 -14.61 -4.68 -16.29
CA GLY A 51 -14.10 -5.55 -15.22
C GLY A 51 -15.16 -6.02 -14.23
N ASP A 52 -16.41 -5.56 -14.33
CA ASP A 52 -17.45 -5.71 -13.28
C ASP A 52 -17.01 -5.20 -11.88
N VAL A 53 -16.02 -4.32 -11.88
CA VAL A 53 -15.42 -3.70 -10.69
C VAL A 53 -16.02 -2.32 -10.37
N LEU A 54 -16.91 -1.81 -11.24
CA LEU A 54 -17.63 -0.56 -11.00
C LEU A 54 -18.93 -0.79 -10.24
N GLY A 55 -19.33 0.21 -9.45
CA GLY A 55 -20.54 0.21 -8.63
C GLY A 55 -20.27 0.07 -7.13
N SER A 56 -21.33 0.22 -6.35
CA SER A 56 -21.29 0.12 -4.89
C SER A 56 -21.12 -1.34 -4.45
N ALA A 57 -20.25 -1.57 -3.48
CA ALA A 57 -20.39 -2.70 -2.58
C ALA A 57 -21.66 -2.45 -1.76
N ALA A 58 -22.41 -3.51 -1.43
CA ALA A 58 -23.63 -3.39 -0.63
C ALA A 58 -23.33 -3.14 0.87
N THR A 59 -22.19 -2.50 1.15
CA THR A 59 -21.57 -2.32 2.46
C THR A 59 -21.20 -0.84 2.66
N GLU A 60 -21.30 -0.38 3.90
CA GLU A 60 -20.82 0.94 4.32
C GLU A 60 -19.45 0.79 4.99
N ASN A 61 -18.54 1.73 4.76
CA ASN A 61 -17.24 1.75 5.42
C ASN A 61 -17.31 2.42 6.80
N VAL A 62 -16.17 2.44 7.50
CA VAL A 62 -16.02 2.95 8.89
C VAL A 62 -16.30 4.45 9.02
N GLN A 63 -16.36 5.15 7.89
CA GLN A 63 -16.60 6.58 7.76
C GLN A 63 -18.06 6.89 7.38
N GLY A 64 -18.89 5.85 7.19
CA GLY A 64 -20.31 5.98 6.81
C GLY A 64 -20.52 6.27 5.32
N GLU A 65 -19.51 6.02 4.49
CA GLU A 65 -19.61 6.15 3.04
C GLU A 65 -20.02 4.82 2.38
N VAL A 66 -20.77 4.90 1.28
CA VAL A 66 -21.09 3.71 0.48
C VAL A 66 -19.83 3.25 -0.23
N GLN A 67 -19.26 2.15 0.25
CA GLN A 67 -18.00 1.61 -0.24
C GLN A 67 -18.14 1.20 -1.71
N LYS A 68 -17.18 1.54 -2.57
CA LYS A 68 -17.20 1.08 -3.96
C LYS A 68 -16.53 -0.29 -4.03
N LYS A 69 -16.95 -1.12 -5.00
CA LYS A 69 -16.33 -2.44 -5.22
C LYS A 69 -14.81 -2.34 -5.42
N LEU A 70 -14.35 -1.29 -6.10
CA LEU A 70 -12.94 -1.03 -6.34
C LEU A 70 -12.15 -0.76 -5.05
N ASP A 71 -12.77 -0.11 -4.05
CA ASP A 71 -12.14 0.15 -2.76
C ASP A 71 -11.86 -1.18 -2.03
N VAL A 72 -12.86 -2.07 -2.00
CA VAL A 72 -12.74 -3.43 -1.44
C VAL A 72 -11.62 -4.20 -2.14
N ILE A 73 -11.61 -4.20 -3.48
CA ILE A 73 -10.59 -4.90 -4.27
C ILE A 73 -9.20 -4.33 -4.01
N ALA A 74 -9.06 -3.01 -3.94
CA ALA A 74 -7.77 -2.36 -3.70
C ALA A 74 -7.23 -2.70 -2.31
N ASN A 75 -8.10 -2.68 -1.29
CA ASN A 75 -7.77 -3.07 0.07
C ASN A 75 -7.34 -4.54 0.14
N GLU A 76 -8.12 -5.46 -0.43
CA GLU A 76 -7.79 -6.89 -0.47
C GLU A 76 -6.44 -7.15 -1.15
N VAL A 77 -6.20 -6.52 -2.30
CA VAL A 77 -4.93 -6.66 -3.03
C VAL A 77 -3.74 -6.21 -2.19
N LEU A 78 -3.86 -5.10 -1.46
CA LEU A 78 -2.78 -4.61 -0.59
C LEU A 78 -2.56 -5.51 0.62
N VAL A 79 -3.62 -5.92 1.32
CA VAL A 79 -3.52 -6.84 2.47
C VAL A 79 -2.90 -8.17 2.04
N GLU A 80 -3.43 -8.79 0.99
CA GLU A 80 -2.97 -10.10 0.50
C GLU A 80 -1.53 -10.06 0.00
N ALA A 81 -1.14 -8.99 -0.69
CA ALA A 81 0.23 -8.86 -1.21
C ALA A 81 1.26 -8.76 -0.09
N ASN A 82 0.90 -8.16 1.05
CA ASN A 82 1.82 -7.77 2.11
C ASN A 82 1.84 -8.72 3.32
N GLN A 83 0.76 -9.47 3.60
CA GLN A 83 0.64 -10.30 4.80
C GLN A 83 1.63 -11.48 4.91
N TRP A 84 2.19 -11.98 3.81
CA TRP A 84 3.03 -13.18 3.81
C TRP A 84 4.54 -12.88 3.65
N GLY A 85 4.91 -11.62 3.41
CA GLY A 85 6.27 -11.23 3.03
C GLY A 85 7.31 -11.31 4.15
N GLY A 86 6.90 -11.50 5.41
CA GLY A 86 7.82 -11.63 6.54
C GLY A 86 8.40 -10.31 7.06
N HIS A 87 7.91 -9.16 6.58
CA HIS A 87 8.48 -7.84 6.89
C HIS A 87 7.57 -6.94 7.71
N LEU A 88 6.30 -7.31 7.84
CA LEU A 88 5.31 -6.53 8.56
C LEU A 88 4.95 -7.21 9.88
N ALA A 89 4.70 -6.39 10.88
CA ALA A 89 4.06 -6.79 12.13
C ALA A 89 2.54 -6.65 12.01
N ALA A 90 2.07 -5.53 11.43
CA ALA A 90 0.66 -5.26 11.21
C ALA A 90 0.45 -4.22 10.09
N MET A 91 -0.80 -4.08 9.69
CA MET A 91 -1.27 -3.11 8.70
C MET A 91 -2.45 -2.31 9.23
N ALA A 92 -2.60 -1.07 8.76
CA ALA A 92 -3.79 -0.26 8.96
C ALA A 92 -4.25 0.29 7.61
N SER A 93 -5.56 0.26 7.38
CA SER A 93 -6.17 0.68 6.13
C SER A 93 -7.30 1.67 6.42
N GLU A 94 -7.48 2.62 5.53
CA GLU A 94 -8.65 3.52 5.53
C GLU A 94 -9.98 2.74 5.45
N GLU A 95 -9.96 1.54 4.85
CA GLU A 95 -11.12 0.64 4.66
C GLU A 95 -11.31 -0.38 5.79
N MET A 96 -10.65 -0.24 6.94
CA MET A 96 -10.70 -1.19 8.06
C MET A 96 -10.95 -0.51 9.41
N ASP A 97 -11.83 -1.08 10.24
CA ASP A 97 -12.16 -0.55 11.58
C ASP A 97 -11.01 -0.66 12.57
N SER A 98 -10.23 -1.74 12.45
CA SER A 98 -9.13 -2.07 13.35
C SER A 98 -7.90 -2.47 12.56
N ILE A 99 -6.75 -2.46 13.21
CA ILE A 99 -5.50 -2.94 12.61
C ILE A 99 -5.61 -4.40 12.16
N HIS A 100 -4.93 -4.73 11.07
CA HIS A 100 -4.76 -6.10 10.60
C HIS A 100 -3.43 -6.64 11.11
N LEU A 101 -3.48 -7.59 12.05
CA LEU A 101 -2.29 -8.30 12.51
C LEU A 101 -1.84 -9.31 11.46
N VAL A 102 -0.54 -9.34 11.17
CA VAL A 102 0.02 -10.40 10.32
C VAL A 102 -0.16 -11.75 11.02
N PRO A 103 -0.84 -12.73 10.41
CA PRO A 103 -1.13 -14.01 11.05
C PRO A 103 0.15 -14.75 11.49
N ASP A 104 0.13 -15.35 12.69
CA ASP A 104 1.28 -16.06 13.30
C ASP A 104 1.92 -17.16 12.44
N ARG A 105 1.18 -17.67 11.44
CA ARG A 105 1.71 -18.65 10.46
C ARG A 105 2.75 -18.05 9.51
N TYR A 106 2.84 -16.73 9.42
CA TYR A 106 3.83 -16.01 8.63
C TYR A 106 4.89 -15.39 9.54
N PRO A 107 6.13 -15.22 9.06
CA PRO A 107 7.13 -14.47 9.83
C PRO A 107 6.62 -13.05 10.09
N GLN A 108 6.81 -12.55 11.31
CA GLN A 108 6.53 -11.15 11.65
C GLN A 108 7.81 -10.34 11.49
N GLY A 109 7.69 -9.19 10.83
CA GLY A 109 8.81 -8.24 10.69
C GLY A 109 8.62 -7.00 11.55
N GLU A 110 9.52 -6.04 11.43
CA GLU A 110 9.59 -4.86 12.30
C GLU A 110 8.86 -3.62 11.76
N TYR A 111 8.11 -3.75 10.65
CA TYR A 111 7.44 -2.60 10.03
C TYR A 111 5.92 -2.63 10.23
N LEU A 112 5.35 -1.43 10.27
CA LEU A 112 3.92 -1.19 10.24
C LEU A 112 3.60 -0.47 8.92
N LEU A 113 2.59 -0.96 8.20
CA LEU A 113 2.17 -0.38 6.93
C LEU A 113 0.79 0.27 7.09
N LEU A 114 0.72 1.57 6.80
CA LEU A 114 -0.52 2.33 6.71
C LEU A 114 -0.80 2.60 5.24
N PHE A 115 -2.04 2.48 4.80
CA PHE A 115 -2.40 2.84 3.44
C PHE A 115 -3.84 3.35 3.30
N ASP A 116 -4.00 4.24 2.34
CA ASP A 116 -5.27 4.52 1.69
C ASP A 116 -5.25 3.73 0.37
N PRO A 117 -6.05 2.65 0.27
CA PRO A 117 -5.99 1.75 -0.87
C PRO A 117 -6.46 2.42 -2.16
N LEU A 118 -7.41 3.38 -2.08
CA LEU A 118 -7.97 4.04 -3.25
C LEU A 118 -8.43 5.48 -2.98
N ASP A 119 -7.47 6.39 -2.85
CA ASP A 119 -7.71 7.82 -2.69
C ASP A 119 -8.48 8.39 -3.89
N GLY A 120 -9.51 9.17 -3.57
CA GLY A 120 -10.39 9.78 -4.55
C GLY A 120 -11.40 8.81 -5.18
N SER A 121 -11.77 7.72 -4.52
CA SER A 121 -12.75 6.73 -5.01
C SER A 121 -14.06 7.33 -5.55
N SER A 122 -14.50 8.47 -5.01
CA SER A 122 -15.64 9.27 -5.52
C SER A 122 -15.52 9.62 -7.02
N ASN A 123 -14.29 9.79 -7.54
CA ASN A 123 -13.97 10.15 -8.92
C ASN A 123 -13.98 8.98 -9.92
N ILE A 124 -14.13 7.74 -9.45
CA ILE A 124 -14.10 6.54 -10.31
C ILE A 124 -15.10 6.63 -11.47
N ASP A 125 -16.33 7.05 -11.20
CA ASP A 125 -17.42 7.03 -12.18
C ASP A 125 -17.30 8.13 -13.26
N VAL A 126 -16.48 9.14 -13.00
CA VAL A 126 -16.20 10.25 -13.92
C VAL A 126 -14.83 10.14 -14.59
N ASN A 127 -14.12 9.02 -14.38
CA ASN A 127 -12.82 8.71 -14.99
C ASN A 127 -11.76 9.81 -14.75
N VAL A 128 -11.78 10.40 -13.55
CA VAL A 128 -10.74 11.32 -13.06
C VAL A 128 -9.67 10.52 -12.33
N SER A 129 -8.44 11.04 -12.27
CA SER A 129 -7.32 10.39 -11.60
C SER A 129 -7.63 10.08 -10.14
N ILE A 130 -7.29 8.86 -9.74
CA ILE A 130 -7.36 8.33 -8.37
C ILE A 130 -5.99 7.76 -8.00
N GLY A 131 -5.79 7.27 -6.78
CA GLY A 131 -4.48 6.77 -6.38
C GLY A 131 -4.47 5.85 -5.17
N THR A 132 -3.29 5.41 -4.77
CA THR A 132 -3.05 4.72 -3.50
C THR A 132 -2.02 5.51 -2.74
N ILE A 133 -2.22 5.70 -1.44
CA ILE A 133 -1.24 6.36 -0.56
C ILE A 133 -0.73 5.31 0.42
N PHE A 134 0.56 5.32 0.74
CA PHE A 134 1.11 4.45 1.77
C PHE A 134 2.16 5.15 2.63
N SER A 135 2.26 4.68 3.87
CA SER A 135 3.23 5.11 4.86
C SER A 135 3.77 3.89 5.61
N VAL A 136 5.07 3.88 5.85
CA VAL A 136 5.77 2.80 6.56
C VAL A 136 6.39 3.37 7.82
N LEU A 137 6.03 2.79 8.96
CA LEU A 137 6.65 3.05 10.26
C LEU A 137 7.47 1.84 10.69
N ARG A 138 8.39 2.05 11.63
CA ARG A 138 8.96 0.95 12.41
C ARG A 138 8.06 0.69 13.62
N MET A 139 7.92 -0.57 13.97
CA MET A 139 7.35 -1.00 15.24
C MET A 139 8.21 -0.44 16.38
N PRO A 140 7.63 0.22 17.40
CA PRO A 140 8.38 0.65 18.58
C PRO A 140 9.03 -0.53 19.30
N GLU A 141 10.24 -0.34 19.84
CA GLU A 141 10.94 -1.38 20.59
C GLU A 141 10.15 -1.76 21.86
N GLY A 142 10.03 -3.07 22.11
CA GLY A 142 9.41 -3.60 23.32
C GLY A 142 9.05 -5.08 23.17
N ASP A 143 9.02 -5.81 24.28
CA ASP A 143 8.61 -7.21 24.33
C ASP A 143 7.09 -7.29 24.60
N ARG A 144 6.30 -6.71 23.69
CA ARG A 144 4.83 -6.75 23.73
C ARG A 144 4.26 -6.94 22.32
N GLY A 145 3.00 -7.40 22.25
CA GLY A 145 2.29 -7.52 20.98
C GLY A 145 2.02 -6.17 20.31
N VAL A 146 1.62 -6.23 19.04
CA VAL A 146 1.23 -5.05 18.26
C VAL A 146 -0.13 -4.54 18.72
N GLU A 147 -0.20 -3.23 18.93
CA GLU A 147 -1.41 -2.52 19.37
C GLU A 147 -1.69 -1.34 18.45
N GLU A 148 -2.93 -0.84 18.41
CA GLU A 148 -3.30 0.30 17.56
C GLU A 148 -2.48 1.55 17.85
N GLN A 149 -2.10 1.76 19.11
CA GLN A 149 -1.24 2.88 19.53
C GLN A 149 0.12 2.90 18.82
N ASP A 150 0.60 1.76 18.32
CA ASP A 150 1.87 1.67 17.59
C ASP A 150 1.81 2.38 16.23
N PHE A 151 0.61 2.59 15.69
CA PHE A 151 0.38 3.34 14.46
C PHE A 151 0.27 4.85 14.71
N LEU A 152 0.05 5.28 15.96
CA LEU A 152 -0.13 6.70 16.34
C LEU A 152 1.21 7.42 16.55
N GLN A 153 2.17 7.18 15.66
CA GLN A 153 3.48 7.82 15.66
C GLN A 153 3.45 9.14 14.86
N PRO A 154 4.26 10.15 15.24
CA PRO A 154 4.34 11.37 14.46
C PRO A 154 4.95 11.09 13.08
N GLY A 155 4.47 11.79 12.04
CA GLY A 155 4.90 11.54 10.64
C GLY A 155 6.41 11.66 10.39
N ARG A 156 7.16 12.39 11.23
CA ARG A 156 8.63 12.43 11.19
C ARG A 156 9.32 11.07 11.47
N CYS A 157 8.58 10.10 12.00
CA CYS A 157 9.05 8.74 12.26
C CYS A 157 8.82 7.79 11.08
N GLN A 158 8.21 8.24 9.98
CA GLN A 158 8.06 7.45 8.77
C GLN A 158 9.44 7.10 8.20
N VAL A 159 9.64 5.82 7.92
CA VAL A 159 10.87 5.30 7.31
C VAL A 159 10.77 5.22 5.79
N ALA A 160 9.55 5.17 5.26
CA ALA A 160 9.22 5.36 3.86
C ALA A 160 7.76 5.82 3.74
N ALA A 161 7.46 6.56 2.68
CA ALA A 161 6.11 6.91 2.29
C ALA A 161 6.07 7.17 0.79
N GLY A 162 4.88 7.10 0.22
CA GLY A 162 4.68 7.40 -1.18
C GLY A 162 3.23 7.28 -1.60
N TYR A 163 2.99 7.52 -2.87
CA TYR A 163 1.70 7.35 -3.50
C TYR A 163 1.88 6.80 -4.91
N CYS A 164 0.84 6.17 -5.43
CA CYS A 164 0.73 5.76 -6.82
C CYS A 164 -0.48 6.46 -7.44
N VAL A 165 -0.33 7.00 -8.64
CA VAL A 165 -1.42 7.69 -9.35
C VAL A 165 -1.93 6.83 -10.50
N TYR A 166 -3.23 6.56 -10.51
CA TYR A 166 -3.94 5.87 -11.58
C TYR A 166 -4.60 6.91 -12.49
N GLY A 167 -3.78 7.55 -13.33
CA GLY A 167 -4.22 8.51 -14.35
C GLY A 167 -4.03 7.97 -15.78
N PRO A 168 -3.90 8.86 -16.78
CA PRO A 168 -3.56 8.47 -18.16
C PRO A 168 -2.27 7.64 -18.27
N GLN A 169 -1.36 7.84 -17.31
CA GLN A 169 -0.20 7.00 -17.07
C GLN A 169 -0.13 6.68 -15.58
N THR A 170 0.12 5.41 -15.25
CA THR A 170 0.36 5.01 -13.86
C THR A 170 1.77 5.43 -13.45
N THR A 171 1.87 6.22 -12.38
CA THR A 171 3.14 6.72 -11.82
C THR A 171 3.30 6.31 -10.36
#